data_AF-A0A843E4E3-F1
#
_entry.id   AF-A0A843E4E3-F1
#
_cell.length_a   1.000
_cell.length_b   1.000
_cell.length_c   1.000
_cell.angle_alpha   90.00
_cell.angle_beta   90.00
_cell.angle_gamma   90.00
#
_symmetry.space_group_name_H-M   'P 1'
#
loop_
_entity.id
_entity.type
_entity.pdbx_description
1 polymer ?
#
loop_
_entity_poly.entity_id
_entity_poly.type
_entity_poly.pdbx_seq_one_letter_code
_entity_poly.pdbx_strand_id
1 'polypeptide(L)'
;TVCKLGTGFDDAFLDSMPELLNSGLSEKKPSMVDAEMIPDVWFNPTTVLEVVAAEITLSPIHTAAKGILKEDSGLGIRFPRFTGRVRDDKSPEQCTTVGEIIEMFEMQAHDSDGLAE
;
A
#
# COMPACT_ATOMS: atom_id res chain seq x y z
N THR A 1 -5.07 4.72 -1.07
CA THR A 1 -3.94 3.95 -1.65
C THR A 1 -2.61 4.39 -1.08
N VAL A 2 -1.58 3.52 -1.07
CA VAL A 2 -0.22 3.85 -0.57
C VAL A 2 0.91 3.50 -1.56
N CYS A 3 0.69 2.57 -2.49
CA CYS A 3 1.65 2.29 -3.57
C CYS A 3 0.98 1.60 -4.75
N LYS A 4 1.76 1.49 -5.85
CA LYS A 4 1.60 0.45 -6.86
C LYS A 4 2.71 -0.58 -6.65
N LEU A 5 2.36 -1.84 -6.54
CA LEU A 5 3.29 -2.94 -6.32
C LEU A 5 3.53 -3.69 -7.63
N GLY A 6 4.80 -3.90 -8.00
CA GLY A 6 5.16 -4.58 -9.25
C GLY A 6 6.47 -5.37 -9.18
N THR A 7 7.05 -5.54 -7.99
CA THR A 7 8.30 -6.27 -7.78
C THR A 7 8.21 -7.15 -6.54
N GLY A 8 9.05 -8.19 -6.45
CA GLY A 8 9.06 -9.15 -5.34
C GLY A 8 8.15 -10.36 -5.55
N PHE A 9 7.57 -10.51 -6.74
CA PHE A 9 6.82 -11.69 -7.15
C PHE A 9 7.75 -12.64 -7.90
N ASP A 10 7.71 -13.93 -7.57
CA ASP A 10 8.28 -14.97 -8.42
C ASP A 10 7.29 -15.40 -9.50
N ASP A 11 7.78 -16.13 -10.50
CA ASP A 11 6.97 -16.53 -11.67
C ASP A 11 5.78 -17.40 -11.26
N ALA A 12 5.97 -18.32 -10.31
CA ALA A 12 4.92 -19.20 -9.82
C ALA A 12 3.79 -18.41 -9.13
N PHE A 13 4.14 -17.39 -8.35
CA PHE A 13 3.18 -16.53 -7.70
C PHE A 13 2.42 -15.69 -8.73
N LEU A 14 3.12 -15.10 -9.71
CA LEU A 14 2.50 -14.34 -10.80
C LEU A 14 1.47 -15.17 -11.56
N ASP A 15 1.79 -16.44 -11.84
CA ASP A 15 0.88 -17.38 -12.50
C ASP A 15 -0.37 -17.69 -11.65
N SER A 16 -0.22 -17.75 -10.32
CA SER A 16 -1.33 -18.02 -9.38
C SER A 16 -2.17 -16.79 -9.01
N MET A 17 -1.65 -15.58 -9.23
CA MET A 17 -2.26 -14.33 -8.77
C MET A 17 -3.67 -14.09 -9.35
N PRO A 18 -3.98 -14.39 -10.63
CA PRO A 18 -5.33 -14.27 -11.16
C PRO A 18 -6.35 -15.10 -10.37
N GLU A 19 -6.01 -16.34 -10.00
CA GLU A 19 -6.90 -17.21 -9.23
C GLU A 19 -7.11 -16.68 -7.80
N LEU A 20 -6.03 -16.22 -7.17
CA LEU A 20 -6.05 -15.62 -5.83
C LEU A 20 -6.99 -14.40 -5.77
N LEU A 21 -6.91 -13.51 -6.76
CA LEU A 21 -7.65 -12.25 -6.80
C LEU A 21 -9.05 -12.38 -7.41
N ASN A 22 -9.35 -13.48 -8.12
CA ASN A 22 -10.60 -13.66 -8.86
C ASN A 22 -11.85 -13.48 -7.97
N SER A 23 -11.78 -13.95 -6.73
CA SER A 23 -12.88 -13.81 -5.75
C SER A 23 -13.23 -12.35 -5.42
N GLY A 24 -12.28 -11.43 -5.57
CA GLY A 24 -12.46 -10.01 -5.33
C GLY A 24 -12.87 -9.22 -6.57
N LEU A 25 -12.95 -9.80 -7.77
CA LEU A 25 -13.16 -9.05 -9.01
C LEU A 25 -14.40 -8.13 -8.94
N SER A 26 -14.24 -6.88 -9.39
CA SER A 26 -15.31 -5.88 -9.39
C SER A 26 -15.31 -5.09 -10.70
N GLU A 27 -16.49 -4.87 -11.28
CA GLU A 27 -16.67 -4.06 -12.49
C GLU A 27 -16.47 -2.56 -12.24
N LYS A 28 -16.57 -2.12 -10.99
CA LYS A 28 -16.45 -0.72 -10.57
C LYS A 28 -15.55 -0.55 -9.35
N LYS A 29 -15.10 0.68 -9.11
CA LYS A 29 -14.38 1.06 -7.88
C LYS A 29 -15.22 0.69 -6.64
N PRO A 30 -14.72 -0.16 -5.73
CA PRO A 30 -15.42 -0.46 -4.48
C PRO A 30 -15.55 0.79 -3.61
N SER A 31 -16.68 0.94 -2.91
CA SER A 31 -16.94 2.12 -2.05
C SER A 31 -15.96 2.25 -0.88
N MET A 32 -15.41 1.12 -0.42
CA MET A 32 -14.46 1.03 0.68
C MET A 32 -13.02 1.33 0.26
N VAL A 33 -12.75 1.49 -1.05
CA VAL A 33 -11.42 1.77 -1.58
C VAL A 33 -11.35 3.24 -1.96
N ASP A 34 -10.50 3.99 -1.27
CA ASP A 34 -10.13 5.34 -1.72
C ASP A 34 -8.85 5.31 -2.57
N ALA A 35 -8.96 5.85 -3.77
CA ALA A 35 -7.97 5.77 -4.84
C ALA A 35 -8.25 6.83 -5.91
N GLU A 36 -7.23 7.61 -6.26
CA GLU A 36 -7.26 8.52 -7.42
C GLU A 36 -6.67 7.87 -8.67
N MET A 37 -5.74 6.94 -8.47
CA MET A 37 -5.21 6.10 -9.54
C MET A 37 -6.29 5.12 -10.01
N ILE A 38 -6.50 5.06 -11.32
CA ILE A 38 -7.43 4.13 -11.97
C ILE A 38 -6.63 2.90 -12.45
N PRO A 39 -6.85 1.70 -11.88
CA PRO A 39 -6.30 0.46 -12.39
C PRO A 39 -7.09 -0.03 -13.60
N ASP A 40 -6.51 -0.99 -14.33
CA ASP A 40 -7.22 -1.67 -15.43
C ASP A 40 -8.41 -2.50 -14.93
N VAL A 41 -8.29 -3.05 -13.72
CA VAL A 41 -9.29 -3.92 -13.08
C VAL A 41 -9.43 -3.54 -11.61
N TRP A 42 -10.67 -3.48 -11.12
CA TRP A 42 -10.95 -3.24 -9.71
C TRP A 42 -11.16 -4.55 -8.95
N PHE A 43 -10.75 -4.54 -7.67
CA PHE A 43 -10.97 -5.66 -6.76
C PHE A 43 -11.54 -5.16 -5.44
N ASN A 44 -12.57 -5.85 -4.93
CA ASN A 44 -12.98 -5.76 -3.53
C ASN A 44 -11.81 -6.23 -2.64
N PRO A 45 -11.48 -5.48 -1.57
CA PRO A 45 -10.47 -5.87 -0.60
C PRO A 45 -10.78 -7.25 -0.02
N THR A 46 -9.89 -8.21 -0.25
CA THR A 46 -10.04 -9.62 0.16
C THR A 46 -8.70 -10.23 0.54
N THR A 47 -7.62 -9.82 -0.13
CA THR A 47 -6.26 -10.31 0.10
C THR A 47 -5.39 -9.27 0.81
N VAL A 48 -4.61 -9.70 1.80
CA VAL A 48 -3.58 -8.88 2.45
C VAL A 48 -2.20 -9.41 2.06
N LEU A 49 -1.33 -8.53 1.58
CA LEU A 49 0.05 -8.85 1.19
C LEU A 49 1.02 -8.19 2.16
N GLU A 50 2.08 -8.91 2.53
CA GLU A 50 3.20 -8.31 3.23
C GLU A 50 4.13 -7.61 2.24
N VAL A 51 4.35 -6.32 2.47
CA VAL A 51 5.13 -5.44 1.58
C VAL A 51 6.20 -4.74 2.40
N VAL A 52 7.42 -4.73 1.87
CA VAL A 52 8.55 -3.98 2.42
C VAL A 52 8.89 -2.81 1.51
N ALA A 53 9.40 -1.72 2.08
CA ALA A 53 9.78 -0.50 1.37
C ALA A 53 10.98 0.14 2.06
N ALA A 54 11.66 1.06 1.36
CA ALA A 54 12.83 1.75 1.90
C ALA A 54 12.45 2.93 2.81
N GLU A 55 11.42 3.69 2.43
CA GLU A 55 10.96 4.87 3.15
C GLU A 55 9.50 5.19 2.76
N ILE A 56 8.82 5.94 3.62
CA ILE A 56 7.54 6.60 3.36
C ILE A 56 7.81 8.05 2.94
N THR A 57 7.14 8.53 1.90
CA THR A 57 7.31 9.87 1.33
C THR A 57 5.97 10.54 1.09
N LEU A 58 5.94 11.88 1.06
CA LEU A 58 4.79 12.62 0.54
C LEU A 58 4.52 12.24 -0.93
N SER A 59 3.26 11.99 -1.25
CA SER A 59 2.82 11.57 -2.58
C SER A 59 1.64 12.42 -3.06
N PRO A 60 1.66 12.96 -4.28
CA PRO A 60 0.54 13.69 -4.85
C PRO A 60 -0.60 12.79 -5.35
N ILE A 61 -0.36 11.48 -5.52
CA ILE A 61 -1.31 10.54 -6.17
C ILE A 61 -1.83 9.43 -5.26
N HIS A 62 -1.20 9.25 -4.09
CA HIS A 62 -1.63 8.26 -3.11
C HIS A 62 -2.50 8.92 -2.05
N THR A 63 -3.60 8.26 -1.70
CA THR A 63 -4.63 8.88 -0.86
C THR A 63 -4.49 8.58 0.63
N ALA A 64 -3.58 7.70 1.02
CA ALA A 64 -3.28 7.47 2.43
C ALA A 64 -2.86 8.79 3.09
N ALA A 65 -3.51 9.18 4.19
CA ALA A 65 -3.27 10.44 4.88
C ALA A 65 -3.38 11.72 4.02
N LYS A 66 -4.16 11.68 2.92
CA LYS A 66 -4.29 12.83 2.01
C LYS A 66 -4.84 14.06 2.74
N GLY A 67 -4.12 15.18 2.62
CA GLY A 67 -4.49 16.46 3.24
C GLY A 67 -4.27 16.52 4.76
N ILE A 68 -3.74 15.46 5.38
CA ILE A 68 -3.47 15.43 6.83
C ILE A 68 -2.13 16.11 7.14
N LEU A 69 -1.06 15.68 6.45
CA LEU A 69 0.29 16.18 6.68
C LEU A 69 0.66 17.36 5.78
N LYS A 70 0.12 17.39 4.55
CA LYS A 70 0.32 18.46 3.58
C LYS A 70 -0.90 18.56 2.68
N GLU A 71 -1.31 19.79 2.38
CA GLU A 71 -2.40 20.07 1.45
C GLU A 71 -2.16 19.37 0.10
N ASP A 72 -3.23 18.77 -0.46
CA ASP A 72 -3.22 18.01 -1.72
C ASP A 72 -2.22 16.85 -1.82
N SER A 73 -1.60 16.43 -0.72
CA SER A 73 -0.65 15.31 -0.70
C SER A 73 -1.06 14.26 0.32
N GLY A 74 -0.96 12.99 -0.05
CA GLY A 74 -0.97 11.87 0.89
C GLY A 74 0.42 11.30 1.11
N LEU A 75 0.48 10.05 1.54
CA LEU A 75 1.69 9.28 1.78
C LEU A 75 1.78 8.14 0.78
N GLY A 76 3.00 7.89 0.31
CA GLY A 76 3.35 6.74 -0.49
C GLY A 76 4.59 6.04 0.07
N ILE A 77 4.76 4.76 -0.28
CA ILE A 77 5.99 4.01 0.06
C ILE A 77 6.92 3.90 -1.14
N ARG A 78 8.23 4.11 -0.93
CA ARG A 78 9.27 4.07 -1.96
C ARG A 78 9.94 2.71 -2.04
N PHE A 79 10.18 2.25 -3.26
CA PHE A 79 10.72 0.92 -3.57
C PHE A 79 9.94 -0.23 -2.92
N PRO A 80 8.60 -0.27 -3.07
CA PRO A 80 7.79 -1.33 -2.49
C PRO A 80 8.09 -2.67 -3.17
N ARG A 81 8.27 -3.72 -2.36
CA ARG A 81 8.49 -5.09 -2.82
C ARG A 81 7.60 -6.05 -2.03
N PHE A 82 6.97 -6.98 -2.74
CA PHE A 82 6.30 -8.10 -2.13
C PHE A 82 7.35 -9.02 -1.48
N THR A 83 7.06 -9.54 -0.29
CA THR A 83 8.00 -10.43 0.42
C THR A 83 7.84 -11.91 0.03
N GLY A 84 6.84 -12.25 -0.78
CA GLY A 84 6.43 -13.63 -1.02
C GLY A 84 5.34 -14.11 -0.06
N ARG A 85 4.96 -13.30 0.93
CA ARG A 85 4.00 -13.68 1.97
C ARG A 85 2.63 -13.05 1.79
N VAL A 86 1.65 -13.87 1.41
CA VAL A 86 0.23 -13.56 1.59
C VAL A 86 -0.12 -13.75 3.06
N ARG A 87 -0.87 -12.80 3.63
CA ARG A 87 -1.30 -12.81 5.03
C ARG A 87 -2.71 -13.39 5.13
N ASP A 88 -2.80 -14.70 4.94
CA ASP A 88 -4.01 -15.50 5.14
C ASP A 88 -4.51 -15.48 6.60
N ASP A 89 -3.64 -15.09 7.54
CA ASP A 89 -3.94 -14.82 8.94
C ASP A 89 -4.59 -13.46 9.21
N LYS A 90 -4.76 -12.60 8.18
CA LYS A 90 -5.30 -11.25 8.33
C LYS A 90 -6.48 -10.97 7.39
N SER A 91 -7.52 -10.34 7.92
CA SER A 91 -8.57 -9.71 7.11
C SER A 91 -8.12 -8.33 6.60
N PRO A 92 -8.76 -7.77 5.56
CA PRO A 92 -8.49 -6.41 5.08
C PRO A 92 -8.59 -5.33 6.18
N GLU A 93 -9.44 -5.52 7.18
CA GLU A 93 -9.62 -4.59 8.31
C GLU A 93 -8.44 -4.65 9.31
N GLN A 94 -7.63 -5.71 9.25
CA GLN A 94 -6.44 -5.91 10.09
C GLN A 94 -5.13 -5.54 9.37
N CYS A 95 -5.24 -4.93 8.18
CA CYS A 95 -4.08 -4.41 7.46
C CYS A 95 -3.49 -3.19 8.18
N THR A 96 -2.29 -2.79 7.77
CA THR A 96 -1.64 -1.59 8.30
C THR A 96 -2.54 -0.37 8.08
N THR A 97 -2.85 0.32 9.16
CA THR A 97 -3.74 1.47 9.19
C THR A 97 -3.04 2.72 8.69
N VAL A 98 -3.83 3.72 8.28
CA VAL A 98 -3.30 5.04 7.92
C VAL A 98 -2.58 5.71 9.11
N GLY A 99 -3.05 5.50 10.33
CA GLY A 99 -2.41 6.00 11.55
C GLY A 99 -1.00 5.42 11.73
N GLU A 100 -0.85 4.10 11.62
CA GLU A 100 0.47 3.45 11.69
C GLU A 100 1.42 3.94 10.59
N ILE A 101 0.92 4.20 9.37
CA ILE A 101 1.74 4.77 8.28
C ILE A 101 2.20 6.20 8.62
N ILE A 102 1.35 7.02 9.23
CA ILE A 102 1.72 8.37 9.68
C ILE A 102 2.79 8.28 10.78
N GLU A 103 2.60 7.42 11.78
CA GLU A 103 3.55 7.21 12.86
C GLU A 103 4.92 6.78 12.31
N MET A 104 4.96 5.83 11.39
CA MET A 104 6.19 5.40 10.73
C MET A 104 6.86 6.53 9.94
N PHE A 105 6.07 7.39 9.26
CA PHE A 105 6.60 8.54 8.52
C PHE A 105 7.25 9.58 9.45
N GLU A 106 6.62 9.86 10.60
CA GLU A 106 7.14 10.81 11.59
C GLU A 106 8.42 10.27 12.26
N MET A 107 8.49 8.97 12.52
CA MET A 107 9.71 8.32 13.03
C MET A 107 10.90 8.48 12.08
N GLN A 108 10.70 8.35 10.77
CA GLN A 108 11.77 8.56 9.78
C GLN A 108 12.37 9.97 9.81
N ALA A 109 11.52 11.00 9.99
CA ALA A 109 11.98 12.39 10.07
C ALA A 109 12.89 12.59 11.30
N HIS A 110 12.52 11.97 12.42
CA HIS A 110 13.30 12.05 13.65
C HIS A 110 14.65 11.33 13.54
N ASP A 111 14.74 10.23 12.78
CA ASP A 111 16.01 9.53 12.53
C ASP A 111 16.93 10.32 11.58
N SER A 112 16.37 11.11 10.65
CA SER A 112 17.16 11.92 9.73
C SER A 112 17.84 13.14 10.39
N ASP A 113 17.30 13.66 11.49
CA ASP A 113 17.92 14.72 12.28
C ASP A 113 19.09 14.22 13.16
N GLY A 114 19.14 12.91 13.45
CA GLY A 114 20.23 12.29 14.23
C GLY A 114 21.51 11.98 13.46
N LEU A 115 21.55 12.25 12.15
CA LEU A 115 22.74 12.07 11.29
C LEU A 115 23.40 13.39 10.90
N ALA A 116 22.95 14.51 11.48
CA ALA A 116 23.47 15.85 11.25
C ALA A 116 24.34 16.40 12.41
N GLU A 117 24.72 15.58 13.39
CA GLU A 117 25.67 15.94 14.46
C GLU A 117 26.98 15.15 14.40
#